data_AF-A0A3P6S4S5-F1
#
_entry.id   AF-A0A3P6S4S5-F1
#
_cell.length_a   1.000
_cell.length_b   1.000
_cell.length_c   1.000
_cell.angle_alpha   90.00
_cell.angle_beta   90.00
_cell.angle_gamma   90.00
#
_symmetry.space_group_name_H-M   'P 1'
#
loop_
_entity.id
_entity.type
_entity.pdbx_description
1 polymer ?
#
loop_
_entity_poly.entity_id
_entity_poly.type
_entity_poly.pdbx_seq_one_letter_code
_entity_poly.pdbx_strand_id
1 'polypeptide(L)'
;SRVIRQAPGERCYHIFYQLFSGHLPNLTKDLQLTKPVKDYYFVAQAELKIDGEEFQLTDEAFDILKFTPEEKMNCYKLVSAMMHMGNMKFKQRPREEQAEPDETEESTLAAEMYGVDMEELVKALLRPRLYSRIFNWLVKKCNQTLDQKGISRDYFIGVLDIAGFEIFDFNSFEQLWINFVNEKLQQFFNHHMFVLEQEEYAREGINWVFIDFGLDLQACIELIEKVKILFQNREG
;
A
#
# COMPACT_ATOMS: atom_id res chain seq x y z
N SER A 1 -4.54 2.16 -4.43
CA SER A 1 -5.60 1.99 -5.46
C SER A 1 -6.05 0.53 -5.58
N ARG A 2 -5.16 -0.47 -5.61
CA ARG A 2 -5.51 -1.88 -5.91
C ARG A 2 -6.43 -2.60 -4.89
N VAL A 3 -6.41 -2.23 -3.60
CA VAL A 3 -7.28 -2.85 -2.58
C VAL A 3 -8.76 -2.50 -2.78
N ILE A 4 -9.05 -1.34 -3.37
CA ILE A 4 -10.43 -0.82 -3.52
C ILE A 4 -10.86 -0.70 -4.97
N ARG A 5 -9.94 -0.87 -5.93
CA ARG A 5 -10.21 -0.81 -7.36
C ARG A 5 -9.30 -1.76 -8.14
N GLN A 6 -9.87 -2.58 -9.02
CA GLN A 6 -9.11 -3.43 -9.94
C GLN A 6 -9.43 -3.06 -11.40
N ALA A 7 -8.42 -2.99 -12.25
CA ALA A 7 -8.63 -2.83 -13.70
C ALA A 7 -9.11 -4.15 -14.32
N PRO A 8 -9.80 -4.13 -15.48
CA PRO A 8 -10.20 -5.36 -16.17
C PRO A 8 -8.99 -6.27 -16.43
N GLY A 9 -9.10 -7.55 -16.05
CA GLY A 9 -8.02 -8.53 -16.17
C GLY A 9 -6.98 -8.52 -15.03
N GLU A 10 -7.06 -7.57 -14.09
CA GLU A 10 -6.27 -7.60 -12.85
C GLU A 10 -7.00 -8.35 -11.72
N ARG A 11 -6.27 -8.67 -10.65
CA ARG A 11 -6.81 -9.19 -9.38
C ARG A 11 -6.36 -8.34 -8.20
N CYS A 12 -7.06 -8.47 -7.08
CA CYS A 12 -6.58 -7.93 -5.81
C CYS A 12 -5.39 -8.76 -5.27
N TYR A 13 -4.85 -8.41 -4.11
CA TYR A 13 -3.73 -9.15 -3.51
C TYR A 13 -4.09 -10.60 -3.19
N HIS A 14 -3.12 -11.53 -3.31
CA HIS A 14 -3.37 -12.97 -3.16
C HIS A 14 -3.98 -13.35 -1.82
N ILE A 15 -3.60 -12.64 -0.74
CA ILE A 15 -4.08 -12.92 0.61
C ILE A 15 -5.61 -12.99 0.70
N PHE A 16 -6.35 -12.15 -0.04
CA PHE A 16 -7.81 -12.15 -0.02
C PHE A 16 -8.42 -13.45 -0.53
N TYR A 17 -7.81 -14.06 -1.55
CA TYR A 17 -8.27 -15.33 -2.13
C TYR A 17 -7.73 -16.52 -1.34
N GLN A 18 -6.52 -16.39 -0.80
CA GLN A 18 -5.87 -17.40 0.04
C GLN A 18 -6.69 -17.73 1.30
N LEU A 19 -7.36 -16.75 1.92
CA LEU A 19 -8.26 -16.99 3.06
C LEU A 19 -9.42 -17.95 2.74
N PHE A 20 -9.85 -18.03 1.47
CA PHE A 20 -10.93 -18.90 0.99
C PHE A 20 -10.44 -20.24 0.43
N SER A 21 -9.13 -20.50 0.45
CA SER A 21 -8.53 -21.74 -0.08
C SER A 21 -8.98 -23.00 0.66
N GLY A 22 -9.44 -22.86 1.92
CA GLY A 22 -9.80 -23.97 2.78
C GLY A 22 -8.62 -24.67 3.47
N HIS A 23 -7.39 -24.17 3.31
CA HIS A 23 -6.21 -24.72 3.99
C HIS A 23 -6.38 -24.72 5.52
N LEU A 24 -6.94 -23.64 6.09
CA LEU A 24 -7.36 -23.57 7.48
C LEU A 24 -8.89 -23.78 7.57
N PRO A 25 -9.39 -24.95 8.03
CA PRO A 25 -10.78 -25.37 7.85
C PRO A 25 -11.86 -24.45 8.44
N ASN A 26 -11.53 -23.68 9.49
CA ASN A 26 -12.47 -22.79 10.16
C ASN A 26 -12.19 -21.31 9.93
N LEU A 27 -11.16 -20.96 9.16
CA LEU A 27 -10.68 -19.59 9.08
C LEU A 27 -11.75 -18.63 8.55
N THR A 28 -12.44 -18.97 7.46
CA THR A 28 -13.53 -18.13 6.94
C THR A 28 -14.65 -17.94 7.94
N LYS A 29 -14.96 -18.96 8.76
CA LYS A 29 -15.96 -18.87 9.82
C LYS A 29 -15.49 -17.98 10.97
N ASP A 30 -14.25 -18.14 11.41
CA ASP A 30 -13.64 -17.34 12.48
C ASP A 30 -13.50 -15.86 12.07
N LEU A 31 -13.33 -15.61 10.77
CA LEU A 31 -13.26 -14.30 10.16
C LEU A 31 -14.63 -13.74 9.73
N GLN A 32 -15.72 -14.47 9.97
CA GLN A 32 -17.08 -14.08 9.58
C GLN A 32 -17.28 -13.84 8.07
N LEU A 33 -16.44 -14.48 7.24
CA LEU A 33 -16.50 -14.48 5.79
C LEU A 33 -17.54 -15.50 5.29
N THR A 34 -18.82 -15.18 5.47
CA THR A 34 -19.95 -16.08 5.17
C THR A 34 -20.40 -16.05 3.71
N LYS A 35 -20.00 -15.03 2.95
CA LYS A 35 -20.40 -14.84 1.55
C LYS A 35 -19.36 -15.45 0.60
N PRO A 36 -19.77 -15.87 -0.60
CA PRO A 36 -18.83 -16.16 -1.68
C PRO A 36 -17.87 -14.98 -1.94
N VAL A 37 -16.60 -15.25 -2.27
CA VAL A 37 -15.59 -14.20 -2.51
C VAL A 37 -16.02 -13.13 -3.53
N LYS A 38 -16.81 -13.54 -4.54
CA LYS A 38 -17.38 -12.66 -5.58
C LYS A 38 -18.34 -11.58 -5.04
N ASP A 39 -18.87 -11.78 -3.85
CA ASP A 39 -19.85 -10.87 -3.24
C ASP A 39 -19.17 -9.83 -2.33
N TYR A 40 -17.84 -9.80 -2.27
CA TYR A 40 -17.05 -8.78 -1.57
C TYR A 40 -16.49 -7.77 -2.57
N TYR A 41 -17.11 -6.59 -2.61
CA TYR A 41 -16.91 -5.58 -3.66
C TYR A 41 -15.45 -5.13 -3.83
N PHE A 42 -14.68 -5.00 -2.74
CA PHE A 42 -13.28 -4.58 -2.82
C PHE A 42 -12.35 -5.57 -3.50
N VAL A 43 -12.71 -6.85 -3.58
CA VAL A 43 -11.81 -7.91 -4.09
C VAL A 43 -12.35 -8.61 -5.34
N ALA A 44 -13.55 -8.24 -5.78
CA ALA A 44 -14.32 -8.94 -6.81
C ALA A 44 -14.67 -8.10 -8.04
N GLN A 45 -13.90 -7.04 -8.33
CA GLN A 45 -14.22 -6.16 -9.48
C GLN A 45 -13.70 -6.71 -10.81
N ALA A 46 -12.85 -7.74 -10.79
CA ALA A 46 -12.23 -8.34 -11.95
C ALA A 46 -11.99 -9.86 -11.72
N GLU A 47 -10.76 -10.36 -11.86
CA GLU A 47 -10.47 -11.79 -11.81
C GLU A 47 -10.48 -12.36 -10.36
N LEU A 48 -11.02 -13.57 -10.20
CA LEU A 48 -11.29 -14.21 -8.90
C LEU A 48 -10.55 -15.54 -8.66
N LYS A 49 -9.48 -15.81 -9.41
CA LYS A 49 -8.79 -17.10 -9.36
C LYS A 49 -8.24 -17.38 -7.95
N ILE A 50 -8.67 -18.49 -7.35
CA ILE A 50 -8.20 -19.00 -6.06
C ILE A 50 -7.10 -20.04 -6.32
N ASP A 51 -5.86 -19.70 -5.98
CA ASP A 51 -4.72 -20.64 -6.04
C ASP A 51 -4.56 -21.28 -4.64
N GLY A 52 -5.01 -22.54 -4.49
CA GLY A 52 -5.17 -23.20 -3.19
C GLY A 52 -3.86 -23.56 -2.46
N GLU A 53 -2.75 -23.74 -3.18
CA GLU A 53 -1.46 -24.15 -2.59
C GLU A 53 -0.69 -22.97 -1.97
N GLU A 54 -0.97 -21.72 -2.36
CA GLU A 54 -0.18 -20.58 -1.90
C GLU A 54 -0.44 -20.19 -0.44
N PHE A 55 -1.64 -20.48 0.10
CA PHE A 55 -1.96 -20.03 1.46
C PHE A 55 -1.14 -20.75 2.53
N GLN A 56 -0.83 -22.04 2.31
CA GLN A 56 0.03 -22.81 3.22
C GLN A 56 1.40 -22.14 3.38
N LEU A 57 2.02 -21.75 2.27
CA LEU A 57 3.33 -21.07 2.28
C LEU A 57 3.26 -19.73 3.01
N THR A 58 2.17 -18.97 2.81
CA THR A 58 1.96 -17.71 3.53
C THR A 58 1.77 -17.92 5.03
N ASP A 59 0.99 -18.93 5.46
CA ASP A 59 0.75 -19.23 6.87
C ASP A 59 2.04 -19.70 7.57
N GLU A 60 2.82 -20.57 6.92
CA GLU A 60 4.12 -21.02 7.41
C GLU A 60 5.15 -19.89 7.46
N ALA A 61 5.11 -18.94 6.51
CA ALA A 61 6.01 -17.79 6.51
C ALA A 61 5.82 -16.90 7.74
N PHE A 62 4.59 -16.72 8.22
CA PHE A 62 4.34 -15.99 9.49
C PHE A 62 5.05 -16.67 10.67
N ASP A 63 5.02 -18.01 10.73
CA ASP A 63 5.64 -18.78 11.80
C ASP A 63 7.18 -18.68 11.74
N ILE A 64 7.77 -18.75 10.54
CA ILE A 64 9.22 -18.56 10.32
C ILE A 64 9.65 -17.15 10.76
N LEU A 65 8.82 -16.14 10.48
CA LEU A 65 9.03 -14.76 10.92
C LEU A 65 8.69 -14.54 12.40
N LYS A 66 8.37 -15.59 13.15
CA LYS A 66 8.10 -15.56 14.60
C LYS A 66 6.90 -14.72 14.99
N PHE A 67 5.89 -14.61 14.12
CA PHE A 67 4.60 -14.06 14.52
C PHE A 67 3.95 -15.00 15.51
N THR A 68 3.36 -14.45 16.56
CA THR A 68 2.52 -15.26 17.46
C THR A 68 1.23 -15.69 16.75
N PRO A 69 0.57 -16.78 17.18
CA PRO A 69 -0.72 -17.18 16.62
C PRO A 69 -1.78 -16.07 16.70
N GLU A 70 -1.72 -15.25 17.76
CA GLU A 70 -2.58 -14.09 17.93
C GLU A 70 -2.27 -12.99 16.90
N GLU A 71 -1.00 -12.64 16.70
CA GLU A 71 -0.61 -11.64 15.69
C GLU A 71 -0.98 -12.10 14.27
N LYS A 72 -0.76 -13.38 13.95
CA LYS A 72 -1.15 -13.98 12.68
C LYS A 72 -2.66 -13.91 12.47
N MET A 73 -3.45 -14.30 13.46
CA MET A 73 -4.90 -14.21 13.41
C MET A 73 -5.39 -12.76 13.30
N ASN A 74 -4.73 -11.81 14.00
CA ASN A 74 -5.07 -10.39 13.90
C ASN A 74 -4.81 -9.86 12.48
N CYS A 75 -3.74 -10.28 11.80
CA CYS A 75 -3.54 -9.96 10.39
C CYS A 75 -4.71 -10.47 9.52
N TYR A 76 -5.17 -11.71 9.73
CA TYR A 76 -6.30 -12.25 9.00
C TYR A 76 -7.62 -11.51 9.28
N LYS A 77 -7.86 -11.13 10.54
CA LYS A 77 -9.00 -10.28 10.92
C LYS A 77 -8.96 -8.93 10.23
N LEU A 78 -7.80 -8.28 10.12
CA LEU A 78 -7.68 -7.01 9.38
C LEU A 78 -8.03 -7.18 7.90
N VAL A 79 -7.60 -8.27 7.26
CA VAL A 79 -7.94 -8.57 5.86
C VAL A 79 -9.45 -8.81 5.72
N SER A 80 -10.06 -9.58 6.62
CA SER A 80 -11.52 -9.78 6.64
C SER A 80 -12.28 -8.46 6.83
N ALA A 81 -11.85 -7.63 7.78
CA ALA A 81 -12.47 -6.33 8.05
C ALA A 81 -12.48 -5.43 6.81
N MET A 82 -11.41 -5.45 6.00
CA MET A 82 -11.37 -4.74 4.72
C MET A 82 -12.40 -5.24 3.72
N MET A 83 -12.65 -6.55 3.67
CA MET A 83 -13.65 -7.13 2.79
C MET A 83 -15.06 -6.70 3.18
N HIS A 84 -15.39 -6.77 4.49
CA HIS A 84 -16.66 -6.26 5.02
C HIS A 84 -16.83 -4.76 4.78
N MET A 85 -15.78 -3.97 4.98
CA MET A 85 -15.81 -2.53 4.69
C MET A 85 -16.18 -2.21 3.23
N GLY A 86 -15.71 -3.02 2.28
CA GLY A 86 -16.04 -2.84 0.87
C GLY A 86 -17.53 -3.00 0.56
N ASN A 87 -18.26 -3.71 1.41
CA ASN A 87 -19.69 -3.94 1.28
C ASN A 87 -20.56 -3.00 2.12
N MET A 88 -19.97 -2.12 2.93
CA MET A 88 -20.71 -1.12 3.68
C MET A 88 -21.40 -0.14 2.71
N LYS A 89 -22.70 0.06 2.91
CA LYS A 89 -23.50 1.02 2.15
C LYS A 89 -23.82 2.22 3.02
N PHE A 90 -23.76 3.40 2.42
CA PHE A 90 -24.08 4.66 3.07
C PHE A 90 -25.13 5.42 2.27
N LYS A 91 -26.01 6.12 2.97
CA LYS A 91 -26.99 7.03 2.40
C LYS A 91 -26.83 8.42 2.98
N GLN A 92 -27.28 9.43 2.23
CA GLN A 92 -27.32 10.79 2.72
C GLN A 92 -28.59 11.01 3.56
N ARG A 93 -28.44 11.66 4.71
CA ARG A 93 -29.60 12.08 5.51
C ARG A 93 -30.39 13.17 4.79
N PRO A 94 -31.74 13.09 4.77
CA PRO A 94 -32.54 14.18 4.25
C PRO A 94 -32.27 15.47 5.03
N ARG A 95 -31.80 16.52 4.34
CA ARG A 95 -31.49 17.86 4.87
C ARG A 95 -30.16 18.01 5.64
N GLU A 96 -29.28 17.02 5.63
CA GLU A 96 -27.90 17.13 6.15
C GLU A 96 -26.87 16.77 5.07
N GLU A 97 -25.66 17.33 5.15
CA GLU A 97 -24.53 16.96 4.27
C GLU A 97 -23.75 15.73 4.78
N GLN A 98 -24.20 15.10 5.86
CA GLN A 98 -23.57 13.91 6.44
C GLN A 98 -24.17 12.61 5.89
N ALA A 99 -23.29 11.63 5.69
CA ALA A 99 -23.66 10.26 5.34
C ALA A 99 -23.91 9.43 6.61
N GLU A 100 -24.86 8.52 6.53
CA GLU A 100 -25.14 7.50 7.55
C GLU A 100 -25.13 6.10 6.93
N PRO A 101 -24.89 5.03 7.71
CA PRO A 101 -25.01 3.66 7.20
C PRO A 101 -26.43 3.40 6.72
N ASP A 102 -26.57 2.82 5.53
CA ASP A 102 -27.87 2.38 5.02
C ASP A 102 -28.28 1.04 5.64
N GLU A 103 -27.29 0.14 5.79
CA GLU A 103 -27.38 -1.15 6.45
C GLU A 103 -26.20 -1.29 7.45
N THR A 104 -26.43 -1.93 8.60
CA THR A 104 -25.41 -2.01 9.67
C THR A 104 -24.72 -3.37 9.78
N GLU A 105 -25.16 -4.39 9.04
CA GLU A 105 -24.61 -5.76 9.13
C GLU A 105 -23.11 -5.77 8.83
N GLU A 106 -22.70 -5.34 7.64
CA GLU A 106 -21.29 -5.30 7.23
C GLU A 106 -20.44 -4.37 8.11
N SER A 107 -21.05 -3.27 8.59
CA SER A 107 -20.41 -2.35 9.53
C SER A 107 -20.10 -3.02 10.87
N THR A 108 -21.01 -3.88 11.34
CA THR A 108 -20.86 -4.62 12.60
C THR A 108 -19.78 -5.69 12.45
N LEU A 109 -19.81 -6.48 11.38
CA LEU A 109 -18.81 -7.52 11.11
C LEU A 109 -17.41 -6.90 10.98
N ALA A 110 -17.28 -5.78 10.26
CA ALA A 110 -16.01 -5.05 10.16
C ALA A 110 -15.51 -4.54 11.53
N ALA A 111 -16.40 -4.00 12.37
CA ALA A 111 -16.06 -3.51 13.70
C ALA A 111 -15.61 -4.63 14.64
N GLU A 112 -16.29 -5.78 14.61
CA GLU A 112 -15.92 -6.98 15.37
C GLU A 112 -14.53 -7.49 14.97
N MET A 113 -14.20 -7.51 13.67
CA MET A 113 -12.88 -7.91 13.18
C MET A 113 -11.78 -6.93 13.61
N TYR A 114 -12.08 -5.62 13.65
CA TYR A 114 -11.16 -4.61 14.16
C TYR A 114 -11.06 -4.59 15.70
N GLY A 115 -12.02 -5.21 16.40
CA GLY A 115 -12.13 -5.13 17.86
C GLY A 115 -12.47 -3.73 18.36
N VAL A 116 -13.28 -2.98 17.60
CA VAL A 116 -13.71 -1.60 17.93
C VAL A 116 -15.22 -1.50 17.96
N ASP A 117 -15.73 -0.41 18.52
CA ASP A 117 -17.15 -0.09 18.46
C ASP A 117 -17.59 0.29 17.03
N MET A 118 -18.77 -0.15 16.62
CA MET A 118 -19.29 0.07 15.27
C MET A 118 -19.60 1.55 14.99
N GLU A 119 -20.16 2.28 15.96
CA GLU A 119 -20.44 3.71 15.80
C GLU A 119 -19.13 4.51 15.71
N GLU A 120 -18.12 4.14 16.50
CA GLU A 120 -16.78 4.73 16.40
C GLU A 120 -16.12 4.45 15.05
N LEU A 121 -16.23 3.22 14.53
CA LEU A 121 -15.72 2.83 13.23
C LEU A 121 -16.38 3.65 12.11
N VAL A 122 -17.72 3.71 12.08
CA VAL A 122 -18.48 4.48 11.09
C VAL A 122 -18.09 5.96 11.15
N LYS A 123 -18.04 6.54 12.35
CA LYS A 123 -17.63 7.93 12.56
C LYS A 123 -16.19 8.19 12.12
N ALA A 124 -15.31 7.21 12.28
CA ALA A 124 -13.93 7.27 11.83
C ALA A 124 -13.80 7.07 10.31
N LEU A 125 -14.67 6.30 9.66
CA LEU A 125 -14.66 6.08 8.21
C LEU A 125 -15.14 7.29 7.41
N LEU A 126 -16.04 8.07 8.00
CA LEU A 126 -16.35 9.42 7.53
C LEU A 126 -15.15 10.38 7.68
N ARG A 127 -13.99 9.89 8.18
CA ARG A 127 -12.72 10.63 8.26
C ARG A 127 -11.63 9.92 7.40
N PRO A 128 -10.94 10.61 6.48
CA PRO A 128 -10.11 10.00 5.43
C PRO A 128 -8.86 9.13 5.78
N ARG A 129 -8.60 8.74 7.05
CA ARG A 129 -7.22 8.40 7.50
C ARG A 129 -6.97 6.97 8.02
N LEU A 130 -7.95 6.06 7.99
CA LEU A 130 -7.83 4.75 8.69
C LEU A 130 -6.88 3.76 8.01
N TYR A 131 -6.98 3.56 6.69
CA TYR A 131 -6.15 2.59 5.95
C TYR A 131 -4.64 2.87 6.08
N SER A 132 -4.24 4.14 5.91
CA SER A 132 -2.84 4.54 6.03
C SER A 132 -2.26 4.22 7.41
N ARG A 133 -3.06 4.33 8.48
CA ARG A 133 -2.62 4.02 9.84
C ARG A 133 -2.41 2.52 10.07
N ILE A 134 -3.30 1.67 9.55
CA ILE A 134 -3.19 0.21 9.66
C ILE A 134 -1.97 -0.28 8.86
N PHE A 135 -1.80 0.20 7.63
CA PHE A 135 -0.64 -0.17 6.80
C PHE A 135 0.68 0.23 7.48
N ASN A 136 0.78 1.44 8.02
CA ASN A 136 1.96 1.89 8.75
C ASN A 136 2.24 1.06 10.01
N TRP A 137 1.20 0.57 10.70
CA TRP A 137 1.36 -0.30 11.86
C TRP A 137 1.97 -1.66 11.48
N LEU A 138 1.51 -2.27 10.39
CA LEU A 138 2.08 -3.52 9.87
C LEU A 138 3.57 -3.36 9.51
N VAL A 139 3.92 -2.30 8.76
CA VAL A 139 5.32 -2.00 8.41
C VAL A 139 6.18 -1.85 9.66
N LYS A 140 5.68 -1.15 10.69
CA LYS A 140 6.40 -0.97 11.95
C LYS A 140 6.63 -2.29 12.68
N LYS A 141 5.66 -3.20 12.68
CA LYS A 141 5.78 -4.52 13.31
C LYS A 141 6.83 -5.39 12.61
N CYS A 142 6.81 -5.47 11.28
CA CYS A 142 7.84 -6.18 10.52
C CYS A 142 9.24 -5.63 10.83
N ASN A 143 9.39 -4.30 10.84
CA ASN A 143 10.67 -3.68 11.17
C ASN A 143 11.15 -4.01 12.59
N GLN A 144 10.26 -4.06 13.57
CA GLN A 144 10.61 -4.44 14.95
C GLN A 144 11.09 -5.89 15.06
N THR A 145 10.48 -6.82 14.32
CA THR A 145 10.86 -8.24 14.32
C THR A 145 12.20 -8.47 13.61
N LEU A 146 12.44 -7.72 12.53
CA LEU A 146 13.70 -7.77 11.77
C LEU A 146 14.85 -7.05 12.49
N ASP A 147 14.54 -6.12 13.40
CA ASP A 147 15.51 -5.37 14.22
C ASP A 147 16.08 -6.22 15.38
N GLN A 148 16.85 -7.27 15.04
CA GLN A 148 17.52 -8.10 16.04
C GLN A 148 18.69 -7.35 16.69
N LYS A 149 18.69 -7.31 18.03
CA LYS A 149 19.77 -6.73 18.83
C LYS A 149 20.96 -7.70 18.92
N GLY A 150 22.18 -7.18 18.92
CA GLY A 150 23.40 -7.97 19.20
C GLY A 150 24.48 -7.92 18.12
N ILE A 151 24.20 -7.29 16.97
CA ILE A 151 25.18 -7.06 15.89
C ILE A 151 25.15 -5.56 15.55
N SER A 152 26.31 -4.90 15.56
CA SER A 152 26.42 -3.52 15.08
C SER A 152 26.22 -3.48 13.56
N ARG A 153 25.46 -2.49 13.09
CA ARG A 153 25.15 -2.33 11.67
C ARG A 153 25.99 -1.18 11.12
N ASP A 154 27.10 -1.53 10.48
CA ASP A 154 28.02 -0.54 9.91
C ASP A 154 27.63 -0.18 8.47
N TYR A 155 26.97 -1.09 7.76
CA TYR A 155 26.54 -0.94 6.37
C TYR A 155 25.15 -1.57 6.15
N PHE A 156 24.47 -1.16 5.08
CA PHE A 156 23.20 -1.76 4.64
C PHE A 156 23.13 -1.85 3.12
N ILE A 157 22.31 -2.78 2.62
CA ILE A 157 21.92 -2.86 1.21
C ILE A 157 20.45 -2.49 1.14
N GLY A 158 20.13 -1.42 0.42
CA GLY A 158 18.74 -1.01 0.16
C GLY A 158 18.26 -1.60 -1.16
N VAL A 159 17.11 -2.27 -1.13
CA VAL A 159 16.39 -2.70 -2.35
C VAL A 159 15.19 -1.77 -2.50
N LEU A 160 15.09 -1.08 -3.63
CA LEU A 160 13.98 -0.19 -3.95
C LEU A 160 13.09 -0.87 -5.00
N ASP A 161 11.83 -1.09 -4.66
CA ASP A 161 10.80 -1.60 -5.57
C ASP A 161 9.64 -0.59 -5.58
N ILE A 162 9.56 0.18 -6.66
CA ILE A 162 8.51 1.18 -6.88
C ILE A 162 7.99 1.06 -8.31
N ALA A 163 6.77 1.57 -8.55
CA ALA A 163 6.26 1.72 -9.90
C ALA A 163 7.12 2.71 -10.72
N GLY A 164 7.33 2.40 -12.00
CA GLY A 164 7.95 3.32 -12.96
C GLY A 164 7.05 4.52 -13.30
N PHE A 165 7.45 5.32 -14.29
CA PHE A 165 6.62 6.42 -14.78
C PHE A 165 5.24 5.91 -15.25
N GLU A 166 4.18 6.53 -14.78
CA GLU A 166 2.79 6.24 -15.12
C GLU A 166 2.22 7.37 -16.00
N ILE A 167 1.80 7.02 -17.21
CA ILE A 167 1.10 7.94 -18.12
C ILE A 167 -0.19 7.24 -18.56
N PHE A 168 -1.32 7.71 -18.02
CA PHE A 168 -2.66 7.19 -18.36
C PHE A 168 -3.52 8.26 -19.03
N ASP A 169 -4.69 7.85 -19.55
CA ASP A 169 -5.70 8.77 -20.10
C ASP A 169 -6.21 9.77 -19.04
N PHE A 170 -6.20 9.37 -17.76
CA PHE A 170 -6.51 10.24 -16.63
C PHE A 170 -5.43 10.11 -15.54
N ASN A 171 -4.71 11.19 -15.28
CA ASN A 171 -3.66 11.27 -14.27
C ASN A 171 -4.14 12.14 -13.10
N SER A 172 -4.15 11.58 -11.88
CA SER A 172 -4.52 12.29 -10.66
C SER A 172 -3.30 12.66 -9.82
N PHE A 173 -3.52 13.15 -8.60
CA PHE A 173 -2.45 13.55 -7.68
C PHE A 173 -1.48 12.41 -7.36
N GLU A 174 -1.96 11.17 -7.37
CA GLU A 174 -1.17 9.96 -7.22
C GLU A 174 -0.13 9.82 -8.34
N GLN A 175 -0.52 9.98 -9.60
CA GLN A 175 0.40 9.91 -10.74
C GLN A 175 1.43 11.05 -10.69
N LEU A 176 1.05 12.25 -10.23
CA LEU A 176 1.99 13.35 -10.04
C LEU A 176 3.12 12.96 -9.06
N TRP A 177 2.77 12.35 -7.92
CA TRP A 177 3.79 11.91 -6.95
C TRP A 177 4.62 10.74 -7.44
N ILE A 178 4.02 9.76 -8.13
CA ILE A 178 4.74 8.62 -8.70
C ILE A 178 5.75 9.12 -9.73
N ASN A 179 5.32 9.97 -10.67
CA ASN A 179 6.19 10.52 -11.71
C ASN A 179 7.27 11.44 -11.12
N PHE A 180 6.95 12.24 -10.10
CA PHE A 180 7.94 13.07 -9.42
C PHE A 180 9.02 12.24 -8.70
N VAL A 181 8.64 11.15 -8.03
CA VAL A 181 9.61 10.23 -7.41
C VAL A 181 10.48 9.58 -8.48
N ASN A 182 9.90 9.14 -9.59
CA ASN A 182 10.66 8.58 -10.72
C ASN A 182 11.63 9.59 -11.35
N GLU A 183 11.22 10.85 -11.49
CA GLU A 183 12.07 11.94 -11.99
C GLU A 183 13.31 12.13 -11.10
N LYS A 184 13.12 12.13 -9.77
CA LYS A 184 14.23 12.20 -8.79
C LYS A 184 15.15 10.98 -8.87
N LEU A 185 14.60 9.79 -9.04
CA LEU A 185 15.40 8.57 -9.17
C LEU A 185 16.18 8.53 -10.47
N GLN A 186 15.58 8.99 -11.57
CA GLN A 186 16.26 9.13 -12.85
C GLN A 186 17.39 10.15 -12.75
N GLN A 187 17.17 11.29 -12.08
CA GLN A 187 18.24 12.27 -11.82
C GLN A 187 19.37 11.66 -10.99
N PHE A 188 19.05 10.92 -9.93
CA PHE A 188 20.04 10.23 -9.10
C PHE A 188 20.86 9.22 -9.92
N PHE A 189 20.20 8.42 -10.76
CA PHE A 189 20.86 7.48 -11.65
C PHE A 189 21.77 8.18 -12.66
N ASN A 190 21.28 9.22 -13.34
CA ASN A 190 22.06 9.98 -14.30
C ASN A 190 23.30 10.60 -13.65
N HIS A 191 23.16 11.16 -12.45
CA HIS A 191 24.29 11.73 -11.70
C HIS A 191 25.32 10.65 -11.32
N HIS A 192 24.86 9.50 -10.79
CA HIS A 192 25.76 8.43 -10.36
C HIS A 192 26.51 7.80 -11.53
N MET A 193 25.79 7.48 -12.62
CA MET A 193 26.37 6.96 -13.86
C MET A 193 27.40 7.93 -14.44
N PHE A 194 27.11 9.22 -14.43
CA PHE A 194 28.02 10.25 -14.93
C PHE A 194 29.30 10.42 -14.09
N VAL A 195 29.20 10.28 -12.77
CA VAL A 195 30.39 10.27 -11.89
C VAL A 195 31.28 9.08 -12.23
N LEU A 196 30.69 7.89 -12.40
CA LEU A 196 31.43 6.67 -12.76
C LEU A 196 32.11 6.79 -14.13
N GLU A 197 31.42 7.34 -15.14
CA GLU A 197 32.02 7.55 -16.47
C GLU A 197 33.21 8.51 -16.42
N GLN A 198 33.12 9.61 -15.67
CA GLN A 198 34.23 10.55 -15.50
C GLN A 198 35.45 9.91 -14.84
N GLU A 199 35.23 9.10 -13.81
CA GLU A 199 36.30 8.35 -13.14
C GLU A 199 36.98 7.38 -14.10
N GLU A 200 36.22 6.75 -15.00
CA GLU A 200 36.77 5.85 -16.02
C GLU A 200 37.57 6.62 -17.08
N TYR A 201 37.02 7.70 -17.64
CA TYR A 201 37.74 8.52 -18.62
C TYR A 201 39.04 9.10 -18.06
N ALA A 202 39.02 9.54 -16.79
CA ALA A 202 40.21 10.02 -16.10
C ALA A 202 41.26 8.90 -15.92
N ARG A 203 40.81 7.68 -15.62
CA ARG A 203 41.69 6.49 -15.47
C ARG A 203 42.32 6.09 -16.79
N GLU A 204 41.57 6.17 -17.89
CA GLU A 204 42.06 5.85 -19.23
C GLU A 204 42.84 7.00 -19.90
N GLY A 205 42.90 8.19 -19.26
CA GLY A 205 43.59 9.36 -19.80
C GLY A 205 42.88 9.97 -21.02
N ILE A 206 41.58 9.72 -21.18
CA ILE A 206 40.77 10.24 -22.28
C ILE A 206 40.36 11.67 -21.94
N ASN A 207 40.65 12.59 -22.86
CA ASN A 207 40.33 14.00 -22.69
C ASN A 207 38.82 14.21 -22.93
N TRP A 208 38.05 14.38 -21.86
CA TRP A 208 36.60 14.53 -21.88
C TRP A 208 36.19 15.97 -21.56
N VAL A 209 35.20 16.50 -22.29
CA VAL A 209 34.61 17.81 -22.02
C VAL A 209 33.37 17.62 -21.17
N PHE A 210 33.32 18.27 -20.01
CA PHE A 210 32.21 18.19 -19.08
C PHE A 210 30.88 18.62 -19.72
N ILE A 211 29.88 17.73 -19.67
CA ILE A 211 28.48 18.01 -20.02
C ILE A 211 27.65 17.53 -18.83
N ASP A 212 26.96 18.46 -18.15
CA ASP A 212 26.16 18.14 -16.97
C ASP A 212 24.75 17.67 -17.35
N PHE A 213 24.60 16.35 -17.54
CA PHE A 213 23.30 15.73 -17.81
C PHE A 213 22.37 15.67 -16.58
N GLY A 214 22.86 16.01 -15.38
CA GLY A 214 22.05 16.07 -14.15
C GLY A 214 21.10 17.27 -14.11
N LEU A 215 21.36 18.30 -14.93
CA LEU A 215 20.57 19.52 -15.03
C LEU A 215 19.35 19.40 -15.96
N ASP A 216 19.29 18.40 -16.85
CA ASP A 216 18.18 18.24 -17.80
C ASP A 216 16.83 18.00 -17.09
N LEU A 217 16.85 17.27 -15.96
CA LEU A 217 15.65 17.00 -15.15
C LEU A 217 15.47 18.00 -13.99
N GLN A 218 16.50 18.80 -13.69
CA GLN A 218 16.53 19.72 -12.56
C GLN A 218 15.43 20.78 -12.66
N ALA A 219 15.13 21.28 -13.87
CA ALA A 219 14.06 22.26 -14.08
C ALA A 219 12.67 21.70 -13.76
N CYS A 220 12.39 20.45 -14.15
CA CYS A 220 11.13 19.75 -13.87
C CYS A 220 10.96 19.50 -12.36
N ILE A 221 12.03 19.03 -11.73
CA ILE A 221 12.10 18.80 -10.29
C ILE A 221 11.89 20.10 -9.51
N GLU A 222 12.58 21.17 -9.88
CA GLU A 222 12.45 22.48 -9.23
C GLU A 222 11.05 23.07 -9.39
N LEU A 223 10.40 22.86 -10.54
CA LEU A 223 9.04 23.31 -10.76
C LEU A 223 8.09 22.69 -9.72
N ILE A 224 8.22 21.39 -9.45
CA ILE A 224 7.38 20.67 -8.49
C ILE A 224 7.78 21.00 -7.04
N GLU A 225 9.08 21.11 -6.74
CA GLU A 225 9.57 21.41 -5.40
C GLU A 225 9.37 22.86 -4.96
N LYS A 226 9.51 23.84 -5.86
CA LYS A 226 9.29 25.27 -5.54
C LYS A 226 7.83 25.57 -5.24
N VAL A 227 6.89 24.77 -5.76
CA VAL A 227 5.46 24.88 -5.43
C VAL A 227 5.17 24.54 -3.95
N LYS A 228 6.09 23.90 -3.19
CA LYS A 228 5.97 23.79 -1.72
C LYS A 228 5.82 25.14 -1.02
N ILE A 229 6.36 26.23 -1.57
CA ILE A 229 6.25 27.58 -1.00
C ILE A 229 4.81 28.13 -1.10
N LEU A 230 4.00 27.66 -2.05
CA LEU A 230 2.58 28.05 -2.16
C LEU A 230 1.67 27.30 -1.18
N PHE A 231 2.03 26.08 -0.78
CA PHE A 231 1.22 25.24 0.12
C PHE A 231 1.53 25.42 1.62
N GLN A 232 2.64 26.08 1.96
CA GLN A 232 2.97 26.42 3.36
C GLN A 232 2.33 27.73 3.85
N ASN A 233 1.73 28.55 2.98
CA ASN A 233 1.17 29.87 3.33
C ASN A 233 -0.38 29.90 3.47
N ARG A 234 -1.02 28.76 3.78
CA ARG A 234 -2.45 28.73 4.14
C ARG A 234 -2.68 28.16 5.54
N GLU A 235 -1.94 28.67 6.51
CA GLU A 235 -2.44 28.80 7.88
C GLU A 235 -2.53 30.29 8.18
N GLY A 236 -3.72 30.83 8.00
CA GLY A 236 -4.12 32.22 8.27
C GLY A 236 -5.62 32.29 8.35
#